data_AF-A0A5J6L4T5-F1
#
_entry.id   AF-A0A5J6L4T5-F1
#
_cell.length_a   1.000
_cell.length_b   1.000
_cell.length_c   1.000
_cell.angle_alpha   90.00
_cell.angle_beta   90.00
_cell.angle_gamma   90.00
#
_symmetry.space_group_name_H-M   'P 1'
#
loop_
_entity.id
_entity.type
_entity.pdbx_description
1 polymer ?
#
loop_
_entity_poly.entity_id
_entity_poly.type
_entity_poly.pdbx_seq_one_letter_code
_entity_poly.pdbx_strand_id
1 'polypeptide(L)'
;MRRRTAVAGVVATLALLISAGTVAWVVTRPSGPEDTARAYLEALETGDADALAGLIVSEDAEPADAFAAASSYPQRPRIDQLTETGSGAAVQATAAFDGAEREISFGLRLIDGRWRVAGDFLATVEVGTTVGDAVLVGDVLLPAGPVLLLPAVYEFSAAPRGLVDGSVTAAVSTDRPTDVQLEASLSPEATARLQEQVDAYARECTAGGTAVPEACGLRIPWAADLASASAFAYRVERLPTLALSPDVRTFVASGGVVVATVTGVDRAGAQTSFTYRDDAWTLRGDVVVTGEDIVLAVR
;
A
#
# COMPACT_ATOMS: atom_id res chain seq x y z
N MET A 1 -44.90 -89.46 -15.99
CA MET A 1 -45.27 -89.39 -14.56
C MET A 1 -44.01 -89.15 -13.74
N ARG A 2 -44.05 -88.10 -12.89
CA ARG A 2 -43.43 -87.97 -11.54
C ARG A 2 -41.97 -88.37 -11.27
N ARG A 3 -41.28 -87.35 -10.69
CA ARG A 3 -40.28 -87.36 -9.59
C ARG A 3 -38.84 -87.76 -9.98
N ARG A 4 -37.87 -86.84 -9.98
CA ARG A 4 -37.15 -86.23 -8.81
C ARG A 4 -36.56 -87.32 -7.89
N THR A 5 -35.23 -87.41 -7.73
CA THR A 5 -34.41 -86.69 -6.72
C THR A 5 -32.93 -87.13 -6.77
N ALA A 6 -32.07 -86.24 -6.28
CA ALA A 6 -30.60 -86.27 -6.21
C ALA A 6 -30.01 -87.15 -5.10
N VAL A 7 -28.72 -87.52 -5.23
CA VAL A 7 -27.75 -87.87 -4.17
C VAL A 7 -26.34 -87.53 -4.69
N ALA A 8 -25.71 -86.46 -4.19
CA ALA A 8 -24.56 -86.42 -3.27
C ALA A 8 -23.26 -87.09 -3.77
N GLY A 9 -22.23 -86.28 -3.99
CA GLY A 9 -20.85 -86.71 -4.23
C GLY A 9 -19.87 -85.70 -3.62
N VAL A 10 -19.16 -86.15 -2.59
CA VAL A 10 -18.14 -85.45 -1.79
C VAL A 10 -16.84 -85.31 -2.59
N VAL A 11 -16.21 -84.12 -2.58
CA VAL A 11 -14.74 -84.00 -2.58
C VAL A 11 -14.34 -82.80 -1.73
N ALA A 12 -13.50 -83.07 -0.74
CA ALA A 12 -12.89 -82.10 0.15
C ALA A 12 -11.79 -81.30 -0.57
N THR A 13 -11.74 -80.00 -0.33
CA THR A 13 -10.52 -79.22 -0.53
C THR A 13 -10.43 -78.13 0.54
N LEU A 14 -9.60 -78.38 1.55
CA LEU A 14 -9.02 -77.33 2.37
C LEU A 14 -8.18 -76.44 1.45
N ALA A 15 -8.51 -75.16 1.37
CA ALA A 15 -7.57 -74.11 1.02
C ALA A 15 -7.95 -72.84 1.80
N LEU A 16 -7.27 -72.67 2.94
CA LEU A 16 -7.08 -71.37 3.56
C LEU A 16 -6.43 -70.45 2.51
N LEU A 17 -7.17 -69.45 2.04
CA LEU A 17 -6.57 -68.23 1.50
C LEU A 17 -7.23 -67.05 2.20
N ILE A 18 -6.60 -66.69 3.32
CA ILE A 18 -6.65 -65.35 3.89
C ILE A 18 -6.07 -64.44 2.80
N SER A 19 -6.93 -63.85 1.95
CA SER A 19 -6.55 -62.67 1.20
C SER A 19 -6.47 -61.53 2.20
N ALA A 20 -5.30 -61.45 2.84
CA ALA A 20 -4.88 -60.36 3.66
C ALA A 20 -5.13 -59.06 2.89
N GLY A 21 -5.89 -58.16 3.52
CA GLY A 21 -5.96 -56.78 3.10
C GLY A 21 -4.56 -56.21 3.14
N THR A 22 -3.92 -56.10 1.99
CA THR A 22 -2.83 -55.16 1.80
C THR A 22 -3.48 -53.78 1.74
N VAL A 23 -3.78 -53.23 2.92
CA VAL A 23 -3.72 -51.79 3.08
C VAL A 23 -2.27 -51.47 2.71
N ALA A 24 -2.07 -50.97 1.49
CA ALA A 24 -0.83 -50.34 1.12
C ALA A 24 -0.68 -49.15 2.08
N TRP A 25 0.03 -49.39 3.18
CA TRP A 25 0.57 -48.33 4.01
C TRP A 25 1.60 -47.65 3.13
N VAL A 26 1.12 -46.73 2.28
CA VAL A 26 1.96 -45.73 1.65
C VAL A 26 2.53 -44.97 2.82
N VAL A 27 3.75 -45.35 3.20
CA VAL A 27 4.61 -44.50 4.00
C VAL A 27 4.74 -43.24 3.16
N THR A 28 3.91 -42.23 3.41
CA THR A 28 4.24 -40.88 2.97
C THR A 28 5.55 -40.58 3.68
N ARG A 29 6.66 -40.76 2.97
CA ARG A 29 7.97 -40.35 3.48
C ARG A 29 7.78 -38.90 3.94
N PRO A 30 8.26 -38.52 5.14
CA PRO A 30 8.27 -37.13 5.51
C PRO A 30 8.88 -36.35 4.35
N SER A 31 8.15 -35.36 3.82
CA SER A 31 8.62 -34.54 2.71
C SER A 31 9.98 -33.99 3.08
N GLY A 32 11.00 -34.32 2.29
CA GLY A 32 12.37 -33.89 2.56
C GLY A 32 12.52 -32.36 2.42
N PRO A 33 13.68 -31.81 2.76
CA PRO A 33 13.96 -30.40 2.51
C PRO A 33 13.85 -30.08 1.01
N GLU A 34 14.30 -30.98 0.14
CA GLU A 34 14.19 -30.80 -1.32
C GLU A 34 12.74 -30.78 -1.82
N ASP A 35 11.88 -31.68 -1.33
CA ASP A 35 10.46 -31.69 -1.70
C ASP A 35 9.75 -30.41 -1.24
N THR A 36 10.12 -29.92 -0.04
CA THR A 36 9.59 -28.66 0.51
C THR A 36 10.07 -27.46 -0.29
N ALA A 37 11.35 -27.44 -0.70
CA ALA A 37 11.91 -26.41 -1.56
C ALA A 37 11.21 -26.34 -2.92
N ARG A 38 10.94 -27.50 -3.54
CA ARG A 38 10.21 -27.57 -4.81
C ARG A 38 8.77 -27.08 -4.66
N ALA A 39 8.08 -27.50 -3.60
CA ALA A 39 6.72 -27.04 -3.32
C ALA A 39 6.65 -25.52 -3.11
N TYR A 40 7.64 -24.92 -2.44
CA TYR A 40 7.72 -23.48 -2.28
C TYR A 40 7.93 -22.75 -3.62
N LEU A 41 8.86 -23.24 -4.44
CA LEU A 41 9.13 -22.65 -5.75
C LEU A 41 7.95 -22.81 -6.72
N GLU A 42 7.23 -23.93 -6.66
CA GLU A 42 6.00 -24.16 -7.43
C GLU A 42 4.88 -23.21 -6.99
N ALA A 43 4.73 -22.98 -5.68
CA ALA A 43 3.77 -22.01 -5.15
C ALA A 43 4.13 -20.58 -5.56
N LEU A 44 5.42 -20.22 -5.59
CA LEU A 44 5.88 -18.95 -6.15
C LEU A 44 5.53 -18.84 -7.63
N GLU A 45 5.81 -19.86 -8.45
CA GLU A 45 5.57 -19.85 -9.90
C GLU A 45 4.09 -19.74 -10.27
N THR A 46 3.22 -20.38 -9.48
CA THR A 46 1.78 -20.39 -9.69
C THR A 46 1.04 -19.22 -9.05
N GLY A 47 1.73 -18.43 -8.22
CA GLY A 47 1.10 -17.34 -7.47
C GLY A 47 0.17 -17.83 -6.35
N ASP A 48 0.34 -19.05 -5.87
CA ASP A 48 -0.53 -19.66 -4.87
C ASP A 48 -0.15 -19.19 -3.45
N ALA A 49 -0.71 -18.05 -3.06
CA ALA A 49 -0.48 -17.44 -1.75
C ALA A 49 -0.91 -18.35 -0.57
N ASP A 50 -1.97 -19.15 -0.75
CA ASP A 50 -2.44 -20.09 0.27
C ASP A 50 -1.46 -21.24 0.46
N ALA A 51 -0.91 -21.79 -0.63
CA ALA A 51 0.14 -22.80 -0.58
C ALA A 51 1.41 -22.25 0.10
N LEU A 52 1.81 -21.00 -0.20
CA LEU A 52 2.94 -20.35 0.45
C LEU A 52 2.72 -20.19 1.96
N ALA A 53 1.55 -19.70 2.38
CA ALA A 53 1.20 -19.60 3.79
C ALA A 53 1.22 -20.97 4.50
N GLY A 54 0.87 -22.03 3.77
CA GLY A 54 0.97 -23.41 4.23
C GLY A 54 2.39 -23.96 4.35
N LEU A 55 3.41 -23.31 3.78
CA LEU A 55 4.81 -23.75 3.77
C LEU A 55 5.74 -22.90 4.66
N ILE A 56 5.41 -21.62 4.82
CA ILE A 56 6.21 -20.62 5.55
C ILE A 56 5.91 -20.70 7.06
N VAL A 57 6.90 -20.35 7.88
CA VAL A 57 6.72 -20.13 9.33
C VAL A 57 5.98 -18.80 9.55
N SER A 58 4.80 -18.87 10.16
CA SER A 58 3.81 -17.78 10.24
C SER A 58 4.27 -16.49 10.96
N GLU A 59 5.34 -16.53 11.75
CA GLU A 59 5.89 -15.36 12.43
C GLU A 59 6.59 -14.39 11.46
N ASP A 60 6.91 -14.88 10.25
CA ASP A 60 7.59 -14.14 9.18
C ASP A 60 6.66 -13.85 7.98
N ALA A 61 5.34 -14.06 8.13
CA ALA A 61 4.38 -13.99 7.03
C ALA A 61 3.67 -12.63 6.93
N GLU A 62 4.27 -11.67 6.22
CA GLU A 62 3.59 -10.57 5.50
C GLU A 62 4.43 -10.19 4.27
N PRO A 63 3.86 -9.88 3.07
CA PRO A 63 2.46 -9.60 2.75
C PRO A 63 1.93 -10.52 1.62
N ALA A 64 1.16 -11.55 1.99
CA ALA A 64 0.53 -12.46 1.02
C ALA A 64 -0.38 -11.70 0.02
N ASP A 65 -1.00 -10.61 0.47
CA ASP A 65 -1.88 -9.78 -0.35
C ASP A 65 -1.10 -9.06 -1.46
N ALA A 66 0.08 -8.51 -1.17
CA ALA A 66 0.90 -7.86 -2.18
C ALA A 66 1.37 -8.88 -3.22
N PHE A 67 1.80 -10.07 -2.77
CA PHE A 67 2.18 -11.17 -3.65
C PHE A 67 1.01 -11.61 -4.56
N ALA A 68 -0.20 -11.77 -4.02
CA ALA A 68 -1.38 -12.07 -4.81
C ALA A 68 -1.72 -10.98 -5.84
N ALA A 69 -1.35 -9.73 -5.55
CA ALA A 69 -1.49 -8.57 -6.42
C ALA A 69 -0.30 -8.36 -7.38
N ALA A 70 0.71 -9.25 -7.39
CA ALA A 70 1.84 -9.15 -8.29
C ALA A 70 1.40 -9.18 -9.75
N SER A 71 2.10 -8.41 -10.60
CA SER A 71 1.82 -8.35 -12.04
C SER A 71 2.20 -9.65 -12.75
N SER A 72 3.25 -10.33 -12.29
CA SER A 72 3.60 -11.68 -12.74
C SER A 72 4.48 -12.41 -11.73
N TYR A 73 4.53 -13.73 -11.87
CA TYR A 73 5.24 -14.63 -10.95
C TYR A 73 6.53 -15.18 -11.57
N PRO A 74 7.52 -15.61 -10.76
CA PRO A 74 8.76 -16.20 -11.25
C PRO A 74 8.48 -17.41 -12.14
N GLN A 75 9.18 -17.53 -13.27
CA GLN A 75 8.93 -18.61 -14.24
C GLN A 75 10.08 -19.61 -14.25
N ARG A 76 9.75 -20.90 -14.37
CA ARG A 76 10.71 -22.01 -14.51
C ARG A 76 11.77 -22.04 -13.40
N PRO A 77 11.37 -22.02 -12.12
CA PRO A 77 12.32 -22.08 -11.03
C PRO A 77 13.11 -23.40 -11.06
N ARG A 78 14.41 -23.33 -10.83
CA ARG A 78 15.31 -24.49 -10.73
C ARG A 78 16.15 -24.39 -9.48
N ILE A 79 16.21 -25.46 -8.69
CA ILE A 79 17.13 -25.54 -7.55
C ILE A 79 18.53 -25.77 -8.10
N ASP A 80 19.45 -24.86 -7.79
CA ASP A 80 20.84 -24.92 -8.20
C ASP A 80 21.70 -25.57 -7.11
N GLN A 81 21.40 -25.25 -5.85
CA GLN A 81 22.09 -25.79 -4.70
C GLN A 81 21.13 -25.95 -3.52
N LEU A 82 21.27 -27.08 -2.82
CA LEU A 82 20.63 -27.33 -1.53
C LEU A 82 21.69 -27.87 -0.56
N THR A 83 21.87 -27.16 0.54
CA THR A 83 22.83 -27.55 1.59
C THR A 83 22.09 -27.81 2.89
N GLU A 84 22.02 -29.07 3.31
CA GLU A 84 21.39 -29.47 4.57
C GLU A 84 22.42 -29.48 5.71
N THR A 85 22.04 -28.97 6.89
CA THR A 85 22.85 -28.95 8.10
C THR A 85 21.97 -29.18 9.32
N GLY A 86 21.96 -30.42 9.82
CA GLY A 86 21.17 -30.79 10.99
C GLY A 86 19.67 -30.62 10.75
N SER A 87 19.04 -29.70 11.49
CA SER A 87 17.62 -29.37 11.36
C SER A 87 17.34 -28.15 10.48
N GLY A 88 18.34 -27.71 9.69
CA GLY A 88 18.22 -26.58 8.76
C GLY A 88 18.71 -26.96 7.36
N ALA A 89 18.25 -26.24 6.35
CA ALA A 89 18.80 -26.29 5.00
C ALA A 89 18.80 -24.89 4.37
N ALA A 90 19.76 -24.62 3.50
CA ALA A 90 19.81 -23.42 2.67
C ALA A 90 19.61 -23.81 1.21
N VAL A 91 18.76 -23.08 0.51
CA VAL A 91 18.43 -23.31 -0.90
C VAL A 91 18.83 -22.10 -1.72
N GLN A 92 19.49 -22.36 -2.84
CA GLN A 92 19.69 -21.41 -3.93
C GLN A 92 19.02 -21.96 -5.17
N ALA A 93 18.22 -21.12 -5.82
CA ALA A 93 17.48 -21.43 -7.03
C ALA A 93 17.59 -20.29 -8.02
N THR A 94 17.40 -20.56 -9.30
CA THR A 94 17.27 -19.54 -10.34
C THR A 94 15.86 -19.58 -10.92
N ALA A 95 15.26 -18.43 -11.21
CA ALA A 95 14.00 -18.31 -11.94
C ALA A 95 14.05 -17.10 -12.89
N ALA A 96 13.16 -17.08 -13.88
CA ALA A 96 13.01 -15.93 -14.78
C ALA A 96 11.96 -14.95 -14.24
N PHE A 97 12.32 -13.68 -14.10
CA PHE A 97 11.46 -12.57 -13.72
C PHE A 97 11.43 -11.59 -14.88
N ASP A 98 10.26 -11.37 -15.49
CA ASP A 98 10.12 -10.55 -16.70
C ASP A 98 11.17 -10.90 -17.79
N GLY A 99 11.39 -12.21 -17.98
CA GLY A 99 12.34 -12.75 -18.95
C GLY A 99 13.81 -12.74 -18.54
N ALA A 100 14.20 -12.10 -17.43
CA ALA A 100 15.58 -12.09 -16.92
C ALA A 100 15.78 -13.14 -15.81
N GLU A 101 16.86 -13.93 -15.89
CA GLU A 101 17.21 -14.86 -14.81
C GLU A 101 17.69 -14.10 -13.56
N ARG A 102 17.17 -14.51 -12.40
CA ARG A 102 17.54 -14.02 -11.06
C ARG A 102 17.61 -15.19 -10.09
N GLU A 103 18.42 -15.04 -9.05
CA GLU A 103 18.50 -16.01 -7.97
C GLU A 103 17.38 -15.79 -6.93
N ILE A 104 16.86 -16.89 -6.42
CA ILE A 104 15.98 -16.99 -5.26
C ILE A 104 16.74 -17.83 -4.22
N SER A 105 16.92 -17.25 -3.04
CA SER A 105 17.60 -17.83 -1.89
C SER A 105 16.61 -17.88 -0.74
N PHE A 106 16.59 -18.97 0.01
CA PHE A 106 15.74 -19.11 1.20
C PHE A 106 16.24 -20.22 2.13
N GLY A 107 15.91 -20.10 3.41
CA GLY A 107 16.18 -21.12 4.40
C GLY A 107 15.00 -22.08 4.59
N LEU A 108 15.31 -23.29 5.04
CA LEU A 108 14.36 -24.27 5.53
C LEU A 108 14.71 -24.67 6.96
N ARG A 109 13.71 -24.98 7.79
CA ARG A 109 13.88 -25.54 9.13
C ARG A 109 12.94 -26.71 9.38
N LEU A 110 13.43 -27.72 10.09
CA LEU A 110 12.63 -28.84 10.57
C LEU A 110 11.93 -28.45 11.88
N ILE A 111 10.61 -28.24 11.81
CA ILE A 111 9.75 -27.83 12.94
C ILE A 111 8.66 -28.89 13.11
N ASP A 112 8.57 -29.46 14.30
CA ASP A 112 7.59 -30.52 14.64
C ASP A 112 7.57 -31.69 13.62
N GLY A 113 8.75 -32.07 13.14
CA GLY A 113 8.92 -33.15 12.17
C GLY A 113 8.53 -32.79 10.72
N ARG A 114 8.27 -31.51 10.42
CA ARG A 114 8.04 -31.01 9.05
C ARG A 114 9.04 -29.93 8.68
N TRP A 115 9.58 -30.02 7.47
CA TRP A 115 10.34 -28.96 6.87
C TRP A 115 9.41 -27.79 6.51
N ARG A 116 9.86 -26.57 6.81
CA ARG A 116 9.15 -25.30 6.59
C ARG A 116 10.12 -24.27 6.03
N VAL A 117 9.64 -23.34 5.23
CA VAL A 117 10.42 -22.19 4.77
C VAL A 117 10.59 -21.21 5.93
N ALA A 118 11.84 -20.89 6.25
CA ALA A 118 12.20 -20.07 7.40
C ALA A 118 13.52 -19.33 7.14
N GLY A 119 13.46 -18.00 7.22
CA GLY A 119 14.59 -17.10 6.97
C GLY A 119 14.89 -16.86 5.48
N ASP A 120 15.36 -15.66 5.19
CA ASP A 120 15.90 -15.19 3.90
C ASP A 120 15.01 -15.37 2.66
N PHE A 121 13.73 -15.74 2.84
CA PHE A 121 12.78 -15.98 1.74
C PHE A 121 12.07 -14.71 1.26
N LEU A 122 12.17 -13.62 2.02
CA LEU A 122 11.66 -12.30 1.67
C LEU A 122 12.79 -11.43 1.11
N ALA A 123 12.49 -10.70 0.05
CA ALA A 123 13.38 -9.73 -0.55
C ALA A 123 13.16 -8.36 0.07
N THR A 124 14.26 -7.65 0.36
CA THR A 124 14.20 -6.24 0.74
C THR A 124 13.97 -5.38 -0.50
N VAL A 125 12.96 -4.51 -0.43
CA VAL A 125 12.69 -3.49 -1.43
C VAL A 125 12.74 -2.12 -0.77
N GLU A 126 13.57 -1.23 -1.29
CA GLU A 126 13.59 0.18 -0.89
C GLU A 126 12.67 0.95 -1.84
N VAL A 127 11.58 1.48 -1.32
CA VAL A 127 10.55 2.16 -2.11
C VAL A 127 10.66 3.67 -1.93
N GLY A 128 10.98 4.38 -3.01
CA GLY A 128 10.95 5.84 -3.10
C GLY A 128 9.79 6.32 -3.98
N THR A 129 9.17 7.43 -3.60
CA THR A 129 8.27 8.18 -4.46
C THR A 129 8.52 9.68 -4.34
N THR A 130 8.38 10.42 -5.44
CA THR A 130 8.59 11.87 -5.45
C THR A 130 7.42 12.66 -4.84
N VAL A 131 6.23 12.05 -4.75
CA VAL A 131 5.01 12.66 -4.16
C VAL A 131 4.31 11.62 -3.28
N GLY A 132 4.03 11.98 -2.03
CA GLY A 132 3.40 11.07 -1.06
C GLY A 132 4.39 10.31 -0.18
N ASP A 133 3.83 9.49 0.70
CA ASP A 133 4.55 8.66 1.66
C ASP A 133 4.28 7.16 1.49
N ALA A 134 3.55 6.78 0.43
CA ALA A 134 3.14 5.41 0.18
C ALA A 134 2.92 5.17 -1.32
N VAL A 135 2.91 3.90 -1.70
CA VAL A 135 2.61 3.40 -3.04
C VAL A 135 1.62 2.24 -2.97
N LEU A 136 1.07 1.85 -4.12
CA LEU A 136 0.13 0.75 -4.25
C LEU A 136 0.73 -0.39 -5.06
N VAL A 137 0.57 -1.63 -4.59
CA VAL A 137 0.74 -2.85 -5.38
C VAL A 137 -0.64 -3.51 -5.51
N GLY A 138 -1.23 -3.44 -6.70
CA GLY A 138 -2.67 -3.66 -6.84
C GLY A 138 -3.44 -2.72 -5.91
N ASP A 139 -4.22 -3.27 -4.98
CA ASP A 139 -4.96 -2.51 -3.96
C ASP A 139 -4.25 -2.45 -2.60
N VAL A 140 -3.06 -3.05 -2.49
CA VAL A 140 -2.29 -3.08 -1.23
C VAL A 140 -1.46 -1.82 -1.10
N LEU A 141 -1.67 -1.09 -0.01
CA LEU A 141 -0.90 0.10 0.33
C LEU A 141 0.41 -0.30 1.02
N LEU A 142 1.53 0.12 0.46
CA LEU A 142 2.87 -0.07 1.00
C LEU A 142 3.48 1.29 1.37
N PRO A 143 4.13 1.42 2.53
CA PRO A 143 4.82 2.66 2.88
C PRO A 143 6.04 2.87 1.96
N ALA A 144 6.37 4.13 1.71
CA ALA A 144 7.69 4.48 1.22
C ALA A 144 8.76 4.16 2.27
N GLY A 145 9.93 3.72 1.82
CA GLY A 145 11.01 3.17 2.63
C GLY A 145 11.17 1.65 2.46
N PRO A 146 11.82 0.97 3.42
CA PRO A 146 12.12 -0.45 3.31
C PRO A 146 10.86 -1.29 3.56
N VAL A 147 10.57 -2.18 2.62
CA VAL A 147 9.53 -3.21 2.73
C VAL A 147 10.11 -4.59 2.43
N LEU A 148 9.42 -5.63 2.90
CA LEU A 148 9.74 -7.02 2.61
C LEU A 148 8.66 -7.59 1.71
N LEU A 149 9.05 -8.16 0.57
CA LEU A 149 8.13 -8.76 -0.40
C LEU A 149 8.59 -10.16 -0.76
N LEU A 150 7.63 -11.01 -1.13
CA LEU A 150 7.94 -12.31 -1.74
C LEU A 150 8.54 -12.11 -3.14
N PRO A 151 9.32 -13.07 -3.67
CA PRO A 151 9.85 -12.95 -5.02
C PRO A 151 8.74 -12.96 -6.08
N ALA A 152 8.57 -11.85 -6.78
CA ALA A 152 7.65 -11.71 -7.91
C ALA A 152 8.00 -10.46 -8.74
N VAL A 153 7.21 -10.18 -9.78
CA VAL A 153 7.25 -8.91 -10.50
C VAL A 153 6.07 -8.07 -10.07
N TYR A 154 6.33 -6.88 -9.56
CA TYR A 154 5.33 -5.98 -9.01
C TYR A 154 5.23 -4.70 -9.83
N GLU A 155 4.01 -4.25 -10.11
CA GLU A 155 3.74 -2.87 -10.50
C GLU A 155 3.44 -2.05 -9.25
N PHE A 156 4.31 -1.09 -8.96
CA PHE A 156 4.13 -0.07 -7.94
C PHE A 156 3.47 1.13 -8.60
N SER A 157 2.34 1.58 -8.07
CA SER A 157 1.59 2.73 -8.56
C SER A 157 1.48 3.81 -7.49
N ALA A 158 1.33 5.05 -7.93
CA ALA A 158 1.23 6.18 -7.00
C ALA A 158 -0.04 6.11 -6.15
N ALA A 159 0.10 6.49 -4.88
CA ALA A 159 -1.00 6.63 -3.95
C ALA A 159 -1.19 8.11 -3.57
N PRO A 160 -2.42 8.58 -3.31
CA PRO A 160 -3.69 7.85 -3.44
C PRO A 160 -4.15 7.75 -4.91
N ARG A 161 -4.81 6.62 -5.23
CA ARG A 161 -5.24 6.31 -6.60
C ARG A 161 -6.21 7.37 -7.13
N GLY A 162 -5.98 7.81 -8.36
CA GLY A 162 -6.82 8.79 -9.05
C GLY A 162 -6.61 10.23 -8.57
N LEU A 163 -5.71 10.44 -7.59
CA LEU A 163 -5.25 11.75 -7.18
C LEU A 163 -3.78 11.96 -7.53
N VAL A 164 -2.98 10.90 -7.47
CA VAL A 164 -1.57 10.90 -7.88
C VAL A 164 -1.38 9.88 -8.99
N ASP A 165 -0.66 10.30 -10.02
CA ASP A 165 -0.34 9.52 -11.20
C ASP A 165 1.13 9.09 -11.19
N GLY A 166 1.40 7.87 -11.64
CA GLY A 166 2.73 7.29 -11.78
C GLY A 166 2.68 5.78 -11.56
N SER A 167 3.46 5.02 -12.32
CA SER A 167 3.72 3.62 -12.04
C SER A 167 5.11 3.19 -12.48
N VAL A 168 5.65 2.15 -11.84
CA VAL A 168 6.92 1.52 -12.18
C VAL A 168 6.83 0.02 -11.89
N THR A 169 7.39 -0.79 -12.78
CA THR A 169 7.46 -2.25 -12.59
C THR A 169 8.84 -2.65 -12.10
N ALA A 170 8.92 -3.53 -11.11
CA ALA A 170 10.18 -4.08 -10.64
C ALA A 170 10.11 -5.61 -10.40
N ALA A 171 11.15 -6.30 -10.86
CA ALA A 171 11.40 -7.69 -10.56
C ALA A 171 12.12 -7.80 -9.22
N VAL A 172 11.42 -8.36 -8.23
CA VAL A 172 11.88 -8.51 -6.85
C VAL A 172 12.35 -9.94 -6.64
N SER A 173 13.62 -10.07 -6.25
CA SER A 173 14.29 -11.34 -5.96
C SER A 173 15.16 -11.18 -4.71
N THR A 174 15.52 -12.29 -4.06
CA THR A 174 16.28 -12.27 -2.79
C THR A 174 17.80 -12.18 -3.01
N ASP A 175 18.28 -12.21 -4.25
CA ASP A 175 19.71 -12.14 -4.59
C ASP A 175 20.35 -10.80 -4.21
N ARG A 176 19.55 -9.73 -4.22
CA ARG A 176 19.96 -8.39 -3.82
C ARG A 176 18.75 -7.52 -3.44
N PRO A 177 18.94 -6.47 -2.63
CA PRO A 177 17.91 -5.46 -2.42
C PRO A 177 17.47 -4.84 -3.76
N THR A 178 16.17 -4.63 -3.90
CA THR A 178 15.57 -3.95 -5.06
C THR A 178 15.29 -2.49 -4.71
N ASP A 179 15.76 -1.57 -5.55
CA ASP A 179 15.47 -0.13 -5.40
C ASP A 179 14.38 0.26 -6.40
N VAL A 180 13.27 0.81 -5.90
CA VAL A 180 12.12 1.25 -6.68
C VAL A 180 11.96 2.75 -6.51
N GLN A 181 12.12 3.50 -7.60
CA GLN A 181 11.93 4.95 -7.61
C GLN A 181 10.73 5.29 -8.49
N LEU A 182 9.65 5.71 -7.86
CA LEU A 182 8.41 6.09 -8.50
C LEU A 182 8.35 7.60 -8.71
N GLU A 183 8.47 8.02 -9.96
CA GLU A 183 8.18 9.40 -10.37
C GLU A 183 6.66 9.62 -10.38
N ALA A 184 6.18 10.37 -9.39
CA ALA A 184 4.77 10.65 -9.18
C ALA A 184 4.42 12.12 -9.47
N SER A 185 3.19 12.36 -9.88
CA SER A 185 2.67 13.70 -10.17
C SER A 185 1.20 13.83 -9.75
N LEU A 186 0.79 15.03 -9.33
CA LEU A 186 -0.64 15.25 -9.06
C LEU A 186 -1.46 15.21 -10.35
N SER A 187 -2.59 14.51 -10.27
CA SER A 187 -3.63 14.56 -11.28
C SER A 187 -4.31 15.95 -11.33
N PRO A 188 -4.99 16.28 -12.43
CA PRO A 188 -5.89 17.44 -12.50
C PRO A 188 -6.97 17.40 -11.40
N GLU A 189 -7.51 16.22 -11.10
CA GLU A 189 -8.53 15.98 -10.08
C GLU A 189 -8.01 16.34 -8.68
N ALA A 190 -6.77 15.97 -8.34
CA ALA A 190 -6.15 16.37 -7.08
C ALA A 190 -5.98 17.88 -6.97
N THR A 191 -5.56 18.54 -8.05
CA THR A 191 -5.43 20.01 -8.07
C THR A 191 -6.77 20.70 -7.85
N ALA A 192 -7.84 20.19 -8.46
CA ALA A 192 -9.20 20.70 -8.24
C ALA A 192 -9.65 20.51 -6.78
N ARG A 193 -9.43 19.32 -6.20
CA ARG A 193 -9.76 19.01 -4.80
C ARG A 193 -9.01 19.92 -3.82
N LEU A 194 -7.74 20.22 -4.09
CA LEU A 194 -6.98 21.15 -3.26
C LEU A 194 -7.48 22.60 -3.39
N GLN A 195 -7.85 23.05 -4.58
CA GLN A 195 -8.47 24.37 -4.76
C GLN A 195 -9.79 24.46 -3.97
N GLU A 196 -10.61 23.40 -3.95
CA GLU A 196 -11.84 23.35 -3.15
C GLU A 196 -11.56 23.49 -1.65
N GLN A 197 -10.50 22.85 -1.14
CA GLN A 197 -10.07 23.00 0.26
C GLN A 197 -9.64 24.44 0.58
N VAL A 198 -8.87 25.09 -0.30
CA VAL A 198 -8.52 26.52 -0.16
C VAL A 198 -9.78 27.37 -0.14
N ASP A 199 -10.71 27.14 -1.07
CA ASP A 199 -11.95 27.91 -1.19
C ASP A 199 -12.83 27.75 0.04
N ALA A 200 -12.91 26.54 0.61
CA ALA A 200 -13.63 26.27 1.84
C ALA A 200 -13.02 27.03 3.02
N TYR A 201 -11.69 26.94 3.20
CA TYR A 201 -10.98 27.67 4.26
C TYR A 201 -11.11 29.19 4.11
N ALA A 202 -10.99 29.70 2.89
CA ALA A 202 -11.18 31.11 2.56
C ALA A 202 -12.60 31.61 2.93
N ARG A 203 -13.63 30.78 2.72
CA ARG A 203 -15.01 31.10 3.13
C ARG A 203 -15.18 31.08 4.65
N GLU A 204 -14.53 30.17 5.35
CA GLU A 204 -14.51 30.16 6.82
C GLU A 204 -13.86 31.45 7.37
N CYS A 205 -12.70 31.83 6.82
CA CYS A 205 -12.02 33.10 7.14
C CYS A 205 -12.88 34.35 6.95
N THR A 206 -13.90 34.28 6.09
CA THR A 206 -14.74 35.41 5.72
C THR A 206 -16.20 35.26 6.19
N ALA A 207 -16.46 34.31 7.11
CA ALA A 207 -17.78 34.15 7.73
C ALA A 207 -18.21 35.35 8.60
N GLY A 208 -17.26 36.23 8.95
CA GLY A 208 -17.47 37.39 9.81
C GLY A 208 -17.15 37.07 11.28
N GLY A 209 -17.40 38.03 12.16
CA GLY A 209 -17.14 37.87 13.59
C GLY A 209 -16.81 39.18 14.27
N THR A 210 -16.14 39.10 15.41
CA THR A 210 -15.76 40.26 16.24
C THR A 210 -14.28 40.62 16.15
N ALA A 211 -13.49 39.85 15.39
CA ALA A 211 -12.07 40.06 15.16
C ALA A 211 -11.68 39.57 13.75
N VAL A 212 -10.53 40.00 13.26
CA VAL A 212 -9.91 39.39 12.07
C VAL A 212 -9.38 38.01 12.47
N PRO A 213 -9.81 36.91 11.83
CA PRO A 213 -9.34 35.58 12.22
C PRO A 213 -7.83 35.41 11.97
N GLU A 214 -7.19 34.64 12.84
CA GLU A 214 -5.78 34.24 12.68
C GLU A 214 -5.62 33.31 11.47
N ALA A 215 -4.40 33.20 10.92
CA ALA A 215 -4.05 32.36 9.75
C ALA A 215 -4.85 32.63 8.45
N CYS A 216 -5.69 33.68 8.42
CA CYS A 216 -6.49 34.01 7.24
C CYS A 216 -5.82 34.95 6.25
N GLY A 217 -4.61 35.45 6.53
CA GLY A 217 -3.86 36.31 5.60
C GLY A 217 -4.55 37.64 5.22
N LEU A 218 -5.56 38.06 5.98
CA LEU A 218 -6.35 39.27 5.75
C LEU A 218 -5.64 40.51 6.30
N ARG A 219 -5.50 41.56 5.49
CA ARG A 219 -4.89 42.84 5.89
C ARG A 219 -5.93 43.94 5.99
N ILE A 220 -6.55 44.06 7.17
CA ILE A 220 -7.59 45.05 7.43
C ILE A 220 -7.05 46.09 8.43
N PRO A 221 -6.64 47.29 7.99
CA PRO A 221 -5.99 48.29 8.85
C PRO A 221 -7.00 49.09 9.70
N TRP A 222 -7.99 48.43 10.30
CA TRP A 222 -9.10 49.09 11.00
C TRP A 222 -8.66 49.95 12.18
N ALA A 223 -7.55 49.60 12.82
CA ALA A 223 -6.99 50.35 13.94
C ALA A 223 -6.49 51.76 13.55
N ALA A 224 -6.39 52.05 12.24
CA ALA A 224 -6.12 53.40 11.75
C ALA A 224 -7.30 54.34 12.01
N ASP A 225 -8.55 53.88 11.89
CA ASP A 225 -9.74 54.73 11.96
C ASP A 225 -10.53 54.53 13.26
N LEU A 226 -10.59 53.30 13.77
CA LEU A 226 -11.35 52.92 14.96
C LEU A 226 -10.45 52.78 16.19
N ALA A 227 -10.98 53.17 17.35
CA ALA A 227 -10.38 52.90 18.66
C ALA A 227 -10.62 51.45 19.11
N SER A 228 -11.78 50.89 18.76
CA SER A 228 -12.09 49.47 18.96
C SER A 228 -13.01 48.97 17.83
N ALA A 229 -12.83 47.71 17.44
CA ALA A 229 -13.72 47.02 16.50
C ALA A 229 -14.65 46.07 17.27
N SER A 230 -15.90 45.96 16.83
CA SER A 230 -16.92 45.10 17.43
C SER A 230 -17.56 44.13 16.44
N ALA A 231 -17.50 44.41 15.14
CA ALA A 231 -17.99 43.50 14.11
C ALA A 231 -17.21 43.64 12.80
N PHE A 232 -17.00 42.50 12.14
CA PHE A 232 -16.36 42.36 10.84
C PHE A 232 -17.34 41.64 9.92
N ALA A 233 -17.70 42.29 8.81
CA ALA A 233 -18.48 41.72 7.74
C ALA A 233 -17.64 41.70 6.47
N TYR A 234 -17.54 40.55 5.82
CA TYR A 234 -16.71 40.38 4.63
C TYR A 234 -17.57 40.18 3.38
N ARG A 235 -17.09 40.73 2.27
CA ARG A 235 -17.57 40.41 0.92
C ARG A 235 -16.37 39.98 0.10
N VAL A 236 -16.35 38.70 -0.28
CA VAL A 236 -15.34 38.17 -1.19
C VAL A 236 -15.69 38.60 -2.60
N GLU A 237 -14.79 39.35 -3.24
CA GLU A 237 -14.89 39.71 -4.66
C GLU A 237 -14.17 38.68 -5.54
N ARG A 238 -13.11 38.06 -5.03
CA ARG A 238 -12.37 36.99 -5.68
C ARG A 238 -11.70 36.08 -4.66
N LEU A 239 -11.82 34.77 -4.83
CA LEU A 239 -11.10 33.79 -4.01
C LEU A 239 -9.64 33.66 -4.46
N PRO A 240 -8.69 33.37 -3.55
CA PRO A 240 -7.31 33.11 -3.90
C PRO A 240 -7.16 31.86 -4.79
N THR A 241 -6.32 31.93 -5.81
CA THR A 241 -5.99 30.79 -6.68
C THR A 241 -4.76 30.06 -6.15
N LEU A 242 -4.90 28.75 -5.97
CA LEU A 242 -3.86 27.85 -5.49
C LEU A 242 -2.69 27.76 -6.48
N ALA A 243 -1.48 27.86 -5.96
CA ALA A 243 -0.26 27.45 -6.62
C ALA A 243 0.56 26.57 -5.67
N LEU A 244 1.03 25.42 -6.16
CA LEU A 244 1.81 24.45 -5.39
C LEU A 244 3.30 24.67 -5.62
N SER A 245 4.12 24.31 -4.62
CA SER A 245 5.57 24.19 -4.83
C SER A 245 5.90 23.00 -5.75
N PRO A 246 7.06 23.02 -6.45
CA PRO A 246 7.42 21.93 -7.37
C PRO A 246 7.48 20.54 -6.72
N ASP A 247 7.79 20.48 -5.42
CA ASP A 247 7.85 19.25 -4.62
C ASP A 247 6.52 18.91 -3.94
N VAL A 248 5.47 19.68 -4.18
CA VAL A 248 4.11 19.44 -3.66
C VAL A 248 4.09 19.38 -2.11
N ARG A 249 5.00 20.09 -1.44
CA ARG A 249 5.04 20.16 0.04
C ARG A 249 4.39 21.40 0.61
N THR A 250 4.32 22.47 -0.17
CA THR A 250 3.77 23.75 0.27
C THR A 250 2.90 24.36 -0.79
N PHE A 251 2.06 25.31 -0.38
CA PHE A 251 1.24 26.07 -1.30
C PHE A 251 1.21 27.56 -0.98
N VAL A 252 0.91 28.33 -2.02
CA VAL A 252 0.55 29.73 -1.95
C VAL A 252 -0.72 29.94 -2.77
N ALA A 253 -1.81 30.29 -2.10
CA ALA A 253 -3.04 30.69 -2.78
C ALA A 253 -3.12 32.22 -2.78
N SER A 254 -3.09 32.83 -3.96
CA SER A 254 -2.90 34.29 -4.10
C SER A 254 -3.90 34.93 -5.06
N GLY A 255 -3.85 36.27 -5.16
CA GLY A 255 -4.75 37.03 -6.03
C GLY A 255 -6.19 37.13 -5.51
N GLY A 256 -6.42 36.77 -4.25
CA GLY A 256 -7.71 36.97 -3.58
C GLY A 256 -8.00 38.46 -3.38
N VAL A 257 -9.29 38.81 -3.45
CA VAL A 257 -9.78 40.16 -3.22
C VAL A 257 -10.97 40.10 -2.30
N VAL A 258 -10.87 40.81 -1.17
CA VAL A 258 -11.90 40.84 -0.13
C VAL A 258 -12.12 42.27 0.34
N VAL A 259 -13.39 42.60 0.56
CA VAL A 259 -13.80 43.85 1.16
C VAL A 259 -14.31 43.56 2.56
N ALA A 260 -13.75 44.24 3.56
CA ALA A 260 -14.17 44.14 4.94
C ALA A 260 -14.84 45.45 5.36
N THR A 261 -16.07 45.37 5.84
CA THR A 261 -16.73 46.45 6.57
C THR A 261 -16.57 46.18 8.06
N VAL A 262 -15.93 47.12 8.75
CA VAL A 262 -15.64 47.02 10.18
C VAL A 262 -16.48 48.05 10.92
N THR A 263 -17.29 47.57 11.86
CA THR A 263 -18.08 48.40 12.76
C THR A 263 -17.36 48.48 14.11
N GLY A 264 -17.37 49.67 14.71
CA GLY A 264 -16.70 49.89 15.98
C GLY A 264 -16.94 51.27 16.55
N VAL A 265 -16.08 51.66 17.48
CA VAL A 265 -16.07 53.00 18.10
C VAL A 265 -14.87 53.78 17.59
N ASP A 266 -15.08 55.00 17.14
CA ASP A 266 -14.00 55.90 16.73
C ASP A 266 -13.27 56.53 17.94
N ARG A 267 -12.26 57.35 17.66
CA ARG A 267 -11.49 58.04 18.71
C ARG A 267 -12.25 59.17 19.40
N ALA A 268 -13.38 59.60 18.86
CA ALA A 268 -14.28 60.57 19.49
C ALA A 268 -15.35 59.88 20.36
N GLY A 269 -15.39 58.54 20.37
CA GLY A 269 -16.35 57.76 21.14
C GLY A 269 -17.68 57.49 20.40
N ALA A 270 -17.79 57.82 19.12
CA ALA A 270 -18.98 57.57 18.32
C ALA A 270 -18.95 56.19 17.66
N GLN A 271 -20.10 55.54 17.55
CA GLN A 271 -20.23 54.31 16.77
C GLN A 271 -20.22 54.64 15.27
N THR A 272 -19.35 53.98 14.52
CA THR A 272 -19.21 54.19 13.07
C THR A 272 -18.79 52.91 12.36
N SER A 273 -18.69 52.95 11.04
CA SER A 273 -18.20 51.84 10.23
C SER A 273 -17.32 52.33 9.09
N PHE A 274 -16.24 51.59 8.85
CA PHE A 274 -15.31 51.85 7.76
C PHE A 274 -15.20 50.62 6.86
N THR A 275 -14.94 50.84 5.57
CA THR A 275 -14.79 49.76 4.60
C THR A 275 -13.37 49.77 4.05
N TYR A 276 -12.74 48.60 4.11
CA TYR A 276 -11.39 48.36 3.64
C TYR A 276 -11.42 47.33 2.53
N ARG A 277 -10.54 47.47 1.56
CA ARG A 277 -10.34 46.50 0.48
C ARG A 277 -8.92 45.96 0.59
N ASP A 278 -8.81 44.64 0.67
CA ASP A 278 -7.56 43.90 0.53
C ASP A 278 -7.57 43.21 -0.83
N ASP A 279 -6.75 43.69 -1.76
CA ASP A 279 -6.64 43.19 -3.13
C ASP A 279 -5.45 42.26 -3.35
N ALA A 280 -4.74 41.93 -2.26
CA ALA A 280 -3.61 41.03 -2.25
C ALA A 280 -3.75 39.98 -1.13
N TRP A 281 -4.99 39.52 -0.93
CA TRP A 281 -5.29 38.45 0.01
C TRP A 281 -4.60 37.16 -0.44
N THR A 282 -3.79 36.60 0.46
CA THR A 282 -2.97 35.42 0.20
C THR A 282 -3.04 34.46 1.38
N LEU A 283 -3.30 33.18 1.10
CA LEU A 283 -3.20 32.07 2.04
C LEU A 283 -1.94 31.26 1.71
N ARG A 284 -1.29 30.72 2.75
CA ARG A 284 -0.09 29.89 2.60
C ARG A 284 -0.16 28.72 3.55
N GLY A 285 0.57 27.67 3.24
CA GLY A 285 0.54 26.49 4.07
C GLY A 285 1.32 25.34 3.48
N ASP A 286 1.06 24.18 4.06
CA ASP A 286 1.68 22.92 3.73
C ASP A 286 0.66 22.00 3.05
N VAL A 287 1.17 21.06 2.27
CA VAL A 287 0.41 20.02 1.58
C VAL A 287 0.90 18.69 2.15
N VAL A 288 -0.03 17.85 2.58
CA VAL A 288 0.25 16.50 3.06
C VAL A 288 -0.43 15.53 2.13
N VAL A 289 0.37 14.67 1.49
CA VAL A 289 -0.11 13.58 0.64
C VAL A 289 0.15 12.29 1.43
N THR A 290 -0.91 11.59 1.80
CA THR A 290 -0.82 10.26 2.42
C THR A 290 -1.22 9.20 1.40
N GLY A 291 -1.01 7.93 1.71
CA GLY A 291 -1.53 6.83 0.88
C GLY A 291 -3.04 6.84 0.60
N GLU A 292 -3.83 7.62 1.34
CA GLU A 292 -5.30 7.63 1.27
C GLU A 292 -5.90 8.96 0.79
N ASP A 293 -5.29 10.10 1.12
CA ASP A 293 -5.84 11.42 0.78
C ASP A 293 -4.75 12.47 0.56
N ILE A 294 -5.19 13.63 0.10
CA ILE A 294 -4.37 14.83 -0.04
C ILE A 294 -5.05 16.00 0.69
N VAL A 295 -4.34 16.59 1.64
CA VAL A 295 -4.88 17.62 2.53
C VAL A 295 -3.99 18.85 2.62
N LEU A 296 -4.61 20.01 2.80
CA LEU A 296 -3.92 21.28 3.06
C LEU A 296 -3.94 21.63 4.54
N ALA A 297 -2.84 22.22 5.01
CA ALA A 297 -2.75 22.86 6.32
C ALA A 297 -2.32 24.32 6.16
N VAL A 298 -3.21 25.27 6.45
CA VAL A 298 -2.92 26.71 6.34
C VAL A 298 -2.12 27.19 7.56
N ARG A 299 -1.21 28.15 7.36
CA ARG A 299 -0.38 28.77 8.41
C ARG A 299 -0.31 30.29 8.28
#